data_AF-A0A699RPY0-F1
#
_entry.id   AF-A0A699RPY0-F1
#
_cell.length_a   1.000
_cell.length_b   1.000
_cell.length_c   1.000
_cell.angle_alpha   90.00
_cell.angle_beta   90.00
_cell.angle_gamma   90.00
#
_symmetry.space_group_name_H-M   'P 1'
#
loop_
_entity.id
_entity.type
_entity.pdbx_description
1 polymer ?
#
loop_
_entity_poly.entity_id
_entity_poly.type
_entity_poly.pdbx_seq_one_letter_code
_entity_poly.pdbx_strand_id
1 'polypeptide(L)'
;LKACEAKTIKSSVDEPPEVELKDIPPHLEYTFLERDNKFPIIIAKELGDDEKSTLIKVLNFHKRAIAWKLSDIKGITPEFCKHKILMEEDYKPAVQHQ
;
A
#
# COMPACT_ATOMS: atom_id res chain seq x y z
N LEU A 1 25.22 -25.57 -22.19
CA LEU A 1 24.04 -24.74 -21.87
C LEU A 1 23.36 -25.36 -20.65
N LYS A 2 23.65 -24.86 -19.45
CA LYS A 2 23.01 -25.36 -18.21
C LYS A 2 21.63 -24.72 -18.12
N ALA A 3 20.58 -25.54 -18.11
CA ALA A 3 19.23 -25.11 -17.83
C ALA A 3 19.14 -24.66 -16.37
N CYS A 4 18.78 -23.40 -16.13
CA CYS A 4 18.43 -22.92 -14.81
C CYS A 4 17.00 -23.40 -14.51
N GLU A 5 16.87 -24.31 -13.56
CA GLU A 5 15.58 -24.75 -13.04
C GLU A 5 14.82 -23.54 -12.50
N ALA A 6 13.64 -23.30 -13.07
CA ALA A 6 12.70 -22.31 -12.56
C ALA A 6 12.18 -22.79 -11.21
N LYS A 7 12.83 -22.34 -10.12
CA LYS A 7 12.25 -22.41 -8.79
C LYS A 7 11.00 -21.53 -8.79
N THR A 8 9.84 -22.17 -8.83
CA THR A 8 8.54 -21.55 -8.59
C THR A 8 8.53 -21.04 -7.16
N ILE A 9 9.05 -19.84 -6.95
CA ILE A 9 8.85 -19.10 -5.71
C ILE A 9 7.38 -18.72 -5.73
N LYS A 10 6.58 -19.38 -4.88
CA LYS A 10 5.19 -18.97 -4.62
C LYS A 10 5.22 -17.47 -4.36
N SER A 11 4.67 -16.69 -5.28
CA SER A 11 4.59 -15.24 -5.11
C SER A 11 3.66 -14.98 -3.94
N SER A 12 4.19 -14.44 -2.84
CA SER A 12 3.40 -13.88 -1.73
C SER A 12 2.69 -12.57 -2.14
N VAL A 13 2.32 -12.44 -3.42
CA VAL A 13 1.86 -11.21 -4.07
C VAL A 13 0.33 -11.16 -4.17
N ASP A 14 -0.35 -12.29 -3.95
CA ASP A 14 -1.80 -12.36 -4.12
C ASP A 14 -2.57 -12.06 -2.82
N GLU A 15 -1.97 -12.31 -1.66
CA GLU A 15 -2.60 -12.03 -0.38
C GLU A 15 -2.12 -10.67 0.15
N PRO A 16 -2.99 -9.66 0.25
CA PRO A 16 -2.62 -8.39 0.85
C PRO A 16 -2.16 -8.64 2.29
N PRO A 17 -1.06 -8.01 2.75
CA PRO A 17 -0.65 -8.10 4.15
C PRO A 17 -1.84 -7.74 5.04
N GLU A 18 -2.04 -8.48 6.14
CA GLU A 18 -3.04 -8.14 7.15
C GLU A 18 -2.75 -6.70 7.61
N VAL A 19 -3.71 -5.79 7.37
CA VAL A 19 -3.48 -4.36 7.55
C VAL A 19 -3.46 -4.04 9.04
N GLU A 20 -2.27 -4.00 9.63
CA GLU A 20 -2.07 -3.44 10.96
C GLU A 20 -2.32 -1.92 10.89
N LEU A 21 -3.49 -1.48 11.35
CA LEU A 21 -3.83 -0.06 11.42
C LEU A 21 -2.95 0.63 12.46
N LYS A 22 -2.32 1.73 12.07
CA LYS A 22 -1.50 2.54 12.98
C LYS A 22 -2.37 3.44 13.84
N ASP A 23 -1.86 3.81 15.01
CA ASP A 23 -2.45 4.87 15.82
C ASP A 23 -2.50 6.18 15.04
N ILE A 24 -3.66 6.85 15.09
CA ILE A 24 -3.90 8.12 14.41
C ILE A 24 -4.31 9.22 15.39
N PRO A 25 -4.08 10.50 15.05
CA PRO A 25 -4.54 11.63 15.84
C PRO A 25 -6.05 11.59 16.14
N PRO A 26 -6.51 12.13 17.28
CA PRO A 26 -7.90 11.98 17.75
C PRO A 26 -8.95 12.69 16.90
N HIS A 27 -8.54 13.61 16.03
CA HIS A 27 -9.42 14.30 15.07
C HIS A 27 -9.65 13.51 13.79
N LEU A 28 -8.99 12.36 13.63
CA LEU A 28 -9.12 11.47 12.48
C LEU A 28 -9.77 10.15 12.91
N GLU A 29 -10.41 9.50 11.96
CA GLU A 29 -10.98 8.16 12.14
C GLU A 29 -10.75 7.29 10.90
N TYR A 30 -10.69 5.99 11.12
CA TYR A 30 -10.66 5.02 10.03
C TYR A 30 -12.08 4.71 9.57
N THR A 31 -12.27 4.69 8.25
CA THR A 31 -13.46 4.14 7.61
C THR A 31 -13.03 3.19 6.50
N PHE A 32 -13.93 2.28 6.10
CA PHE A 32 -13.62 1.27 5.10
C PHE A 32 -14.49 1.48 3.86
N LEU A 33 -13.87 1.40 2.68
CA LEU A 33 -14.59 1.53 1.42
C LEU A 33 -15.37 0.26 1.06
N GLU A 34 -14.92 -0.92 1.51
CA GLU A 34 -15.58 -2.21 1.28
C GLU A 34 -16.17 -2.83 2.56
N ARG A 35 -17.19 -3.68 2.37
CA ARG A 35 -17.89 -4.39 3.46
C ARG A 35 -17.01 -5.45 4.14
N ASP A 36 -15.94 -5.90 3.48
CA ASP A 36 -14.99 -6.89 4.01
C ASP A 36 -13.82 -6.24 4.77
N ASN A 37 -13.97 -4.98 5.20
CA ASN A 37 -12.95 -4.20 5.91
C ASN A 37 -11.63 -4.04 5.12
N LYS A 38 -11.69 -4.14 3.79
CA LYS A 38 -10.55 -3.83 2.92
C LYS A 38 -10.54 -2.35 2.58
N PHE A 39 -9.34 -1.85 2.26
CA PHE A 39 -9.09 -0.45 1.89
C PHE A 39 -9.52 0.54 2.98
N PRO A 40 -8.81 0.54 4.13
CA PRO A 40 -9.01 1.58 5.13
C PRO A 40 -8.64 2.94 4.52
N ILE A 41 -9.51 3.91 4.72
CA ILE A 41 -9.27 5.32 4.46
C ILE A 41 -9.31 6.08 5.79
N ILE A 42 -8.54 7.13 5.90
CA ILE A 42 -8.51 8.01 7.07
C ILE A 42 -9.30 9.26 6.71
N ILE A 43 -10.32 9.58 7.50
CA ILE A 43 -11.16 10.77 7.31
C ILE A 43 -11.21 11.60 8.58
N ALA A 44 -11.67 12.84 8.47
CA ALA A 44 -11.89 13.69 9.63
C ALA A 44 -13.09 13.18 10.45
N LYS A 45 -12.90 13.01 11.75
CA LYS A 45 -13.90 12.49 12.68
C LYS A 45 -15.13 13.42 12.81
N GLU A 46 -14.89 14.71 12.64
CA GLU A 46 -15.87 15.79 12.74
C GLU A 46 -16.86 15.88 11.58
N LEU A 47 -16.66 15.12 10.50
CA LEU A 47 -17.61 15.07 9.38
C LEU A 47 -19.00 14.59 9.86
N GLY A 48 -20.05 15.23 9.36
CA GLY A 48 -21.42 14.76 9.57
C GLY A 48 -21.67 13.44 8.85
N ASP A 49 -22.64 12.64 9.31
CA ASP A 49 -22.94 11.33 8.73
C ASP A 49 -23.28 11.41 7.22
N ASP A 50 -24.01 12.47 6.82
CA ASP A 50 -24.34 12.72 5.41
C ASP A 50 -23.09 13.02 4.56
N GLU A 51 -22.16 13.80 5.10
CA GLU A 51 -20.89 14.14 4.46
C GLU A 51 -20.01 12.89 4.32
N LYS A 52 -19.90 12.10 5.39
CA LYS A 52 -19.19 10.80 5.38
C LYS A 52 -19.78 9.88 4.32
N SER A 53 -21.11 9.75 4.25
CA SER A 53 -21.77 8.90 3.26
C SER A 53 -21.51 9.37 1.83
N THR A 54 -21.50 10.69 1.60
CA THR A 54 -21.24 11.30 0.29
C THR A 54 -19.79 11.10 -0.12
N LEU A 55 -18.85 11.32 0.80
CA LEU A 55 -17.43 11.07 0.60
C LEU A 55 -17.16 9.61 0.23
N ILE A 56 -17.71 8.66 0.99
CA ILE A 56 -17.55 7.22 0.73
C ILE A 56 -18.11 6.86 -0.65
N LYS A 57 -19.25 7.41 -1.07
CA LYS A 57 -19.81 7.18 -2.41
C LYS A 57 -18.86 7.66 -3.52
N VAL A 58 -18.34 8.88 -3.39
CA VAL A 58 -17.41 9.46 -4.38
C VAL A 58 -16.12 8.64 -4.44
N LEU A 59 -15.53 8.30 -3.29
CA LEU A 59 -14.32 7.49 -3.21
C LEU A 59 -14.53 6.07 -3.77
N ASN A 60 -15.68 5.45 -3.53
CA ASN A 60 -16.03 4.17 -4.12
C ASN A 60 -16.18 4.27 -5.64
N PHE A 61 -16.80 5.32 -6.16
CA PHE A 61 -16.93 5.54 -7.61
C PHE A 61 -15.55 5.72 -8.28
N HIS A 62 -14.63 6.42 -7.62
CA HIS A 62 -13.27 6.65 -8.10
C HIS A 62 -12.22 5.67 -7.56
N LYS A 63 -12.65 4.54 -7.00
CA LYS A 63 -11.75 3.56 -6.36
C LYS A 63 -10.60 3.14 -7.27
N ARG A 64 -10.88 2.95 -8.57
CA ARG A 64 -9.87 2.59 -9.57
C ARG A 64 -8.76 3.61 -9.75
N ALA A 65 -8.94 4.88 -9.36
CA ALA A 65 -7.89 5.90 -9.43
C ALA A 65 -7.09 6.01 -8.13
N ILE A 66 -7.69 5.61 -6.99
CA ILE A 66 -7.16 5.85 -5.64
C ILE A 66 -6.52 4.57 -5.07
N ALA A 67 -7.13 3.41 -5.32
CA ALA A 67 -6.69 2.12 -4.83
C ALA A 67 -5.79 1.39 -5.85
N TRP A 68 -4.84 2.12 -6.46
CA TRP A 68 -3.85 1.51 -7.34
C TRP A 68 -2.97 0.58 -6.51
N LYS A 69 -2.97 -0.70 -6.86
CA LYS A 69 -1.97 -1.64 -6.39
C LYS A 69 -0.68 -1.39 -7.18
N LEU A 70 0.46 -1.76 -6.60
CA LEU A 70 1.74 -1.74 -7.34
C LEU A 70 1.67 -2.54 -8.65
N SER A 71 0.84 -3.60 -8.70
CA SER A 71 0.56 -4.38 -9.91
C SER A 71 -0.16 -3.61 -11.02
N ASP A 72 -0.87 -2.53 -10.69
CA ASP A 72 -1.61 -1.72 -11.66
C ASP A 72 -0.69 -0.74 -12.41
N ILE A 73 0.52 -0.49 -11.91
CA ILE A 73 1.51 0.39 -12.53
C ILE A 73 2.31 -0.38 -13.57
N LYS A 74 1.92 -0.23 -14.85
CA LYS A 74 2.65 -0.84 -15.97
C LYS A 74 4.11 -0.40 -16.00
N GLY A 75 5.02 -1.38 -16.09
CA GLY A 75 6.47 -1.14 -16.11
C GLY A 75 7.15 -1.18 -14.74
N ILE A 76 6.37 -1.22 -13.65
CA ILE A 76 6.89 -1.46 -12.30
C ILE A 76 6.55 -2.89 -11.92
N THR A 77 7.44 -3.83 -12.24
CA THR A 77 7.31 -5.21 -11.77
C THR A 77 7.76 -5.26 -10.30
N PRO A 78 6.96 -5.83 -9.37
CA PRO A 78 7.38 -5.99 -7.97
C PRO A 78 8.70 -6.75 -7.81
N GLU A 79 9.02 -7.65 -8.73
CA GLU A 79 10.30 -8.37 -8.81
C GLU A 79 11.50 -7.44 -9.03
N PHE A 80 11.28 -6.33 -9.74
CA PHE A 80 12.27 -5.30 -10.08
C PHE A 80 12.22 -4.07 -9.16
N CYS A 81 11.21 -3.93 -8.31
CA CYS A 81 11.19 -2.99 -7.17
C CYS A 81 12.19 -3.32 -6.06
N LYS A 82 13.30 -3.99 -6.40
CA LYS A 82 14.51 -3.97 -5.59
C LYS A 82 15.31 -2.77 -6.07
N HIS A 83 14.99 -1.58 -5.58
CA HIS A 83 16.03 -0.58 -5.39
C HIS A 83 16.97 -1.10 -4.30
N LYS A 84 17.72 -2.16 -4.62
CA LYS A 84 18.87 -2.59 -3.87
C LYS A 84 19.93 -1.55 -4.23
N ILE A 85 20.06 -0.54 -3.39
CA ILE A 85 21.27 0.29 -3.43
C ILE A 85 22.40 -0.70 -3.13
N LEU A 86 23.18 -1.03 -4.14
CA LEU A 86 24.37 -1.86 -3.98
C LEU A 86 25.34 -1.03 -3.16
N MET A 87 25.48 -1.37 -1.89
CA MET A 87 26.49 -0.82 -1.00
C MET A 87 27.61 -1.85 -0.88
N GLU A 88 28.86 -1.39 -0.84
CA GLU A 88 30.02 -2.25 -0.55
C GLU A 88 29.82 -2.92 0.82
N GLU A 89 30.39 -4.12 1.04
CA GLU A 89 30.14 -4.95 2.25
C GLU A 89 30.51 -4.23 3.56
N ASP A 90 31.34 -3.21 3.45
CA ASP A 90 31.93 -2.39 4.50
C ASP A 90 31.29 -0.99 4.63
N TYR A 91 30.27 -0.69 3.81
CA TYR A 91 29.56 0.58 3.88
C TYR A 91 28.67 0.67 5.14
N LYS A 92 28.80 1.78 5.88
CA LYS A 92 27.98 2.08 7.06
C LYS A 92 26.95 3.16 6.73
N PRO A 93 25.65 2.95 7.01
CA PRO A 93 24.65 4.00 6.84
C PRO A 93 25.01 5.20 7.72
N ALA A 94 25.08 6.39 7.13
CA ALA A 94 25.29 7.64 7.84
C ALA A 94 24.06 8.53 7.69
N VAL A 95 23.63 9.16 8.79
CA VAL A 95 22.57 10.17 8.78
C VAL A 95 23.25 11.54 8.73
N GLN A 96 22.95 12.33 7.70
CA GLN A 96 23.44 13.70 7.62
C GLN A 96 22.54 14.61 8.47
N HIS A 97 23.14 15.39 9.36
CA HIS A 97 22.42 16.45 10.07
C HIS A 97 22.11 17.60 9.10
N GLN A 98 20.84 18.03 9.08
CA GLN A 98 20.37 19.22 8.39
C GLN A 98 20.69 20.49 9.16
#